data_AF-A0A9Q0UX57-F1
#
_entry.id   AF-A0A9Q0UX57-F1
#
_cell.length_a   1.000
_cell.length_b   1.000
_cell.length_c   1.000
_cell.angle_alpha   90.00
_cell.angle_beta   90.00
_cell.angle_gamma   90.00
#
_symmetry.space_group_name_H-M   'P 1'
#
loop_
_entity.id
_entity.type
_entity.pdbx_description
1 polymer ?
#
loop_
_entity_poly.entity_id
_entity_poly.type
_entity_poly.pdbx_seq_one_letter_code
_entity_poly.pdbx_strand_id
1 'polypeptide(L)'
;MVKVDCRSRLAATSVPLSILEGSEDESRKDVIPLLCSIFLANQGAGDAAGEGNVVSWNDEAAVLQGEKEAEKMIVEAYSALVLAFLSTESKSIRDSIADCLPNRNLAILVPVLERFVAFHLTLNMISPETHKAVTEVIKSCRVQ
;
A
#
# COMPACT_ATOMS: atom_id res chain seq x y z
N MET A 1 -13.67 13.17 -27.04
CA MET A 1 -13.13 13.27 -25.67
C MET A 1 -12.35 11.99 -25.41
N VAL A 2 -11.02 12.01 -25.52
CA VAL A 2 -10.19 10.83 -25.25
C VAL A 2 -10.32 10.56 -23.75
N LYS A 3 -10.92 9.44 -23.37
CA LYS A 3 -10.89 8.97 -21.98
C LYS A 3 -9.43 8.62 -21.69
N VAL A 4 -8.73 9.53 -21.04
CA VAL A 4 -7.36 9.28 -20.58
C VAL A 4 -7.45 8.17 -19.55
N ASP A 5 -6.98 6.98 -19.90
CA ASP A 5 -6.97 5.86 -18.98
C ASP A 5 -5.78 6.00 -18.02
N CYS A 6 -6.02 6.66 -16.89
CA CYS A 6 -4.99 6.96 -15.90
C CYS A 6 -4.38 5.69 -15.28
N ARG A 7 -5.14 4.60 -15.20
CA ARG A 7 -4.68 3.35 -14.58
C ARG A 7 -3.67 2.63 -15.45
N SER A 8 -3.95 2.45 -16.74
CA SER A 8 -2.99 1.86 -17.69
C SER A 8 -1.72 2.70 -17.80
N ARG A 9 -1.85 4.03 -17.82
CA ARG A 9 -0.68 4.92 -17.83
C ARG A 9 0.18 4.78 -16.57
N LEU A 10 -0.45 4.74 -15.39
CA LEU A 10 0.28 4.58 -14.14
C LEU A 10 0.98 3.23 -14.06
N ALA A 11 0.31 2.15 -14.47
CA ALA A 11 0.88 0.80 -14.49
C ALA A 11 2.09 0.67 -15.43
N ALA A 12 2.08 1.37 -16.57
CA ALA A 12 3.17 1.37 -17.55
C ALA A 12 4.24 2.45 -17.30
N THR A 13 4.11 3.25 -16.24
CA THR A 13 5.08 4.31 -15.94
C THR A 13 6.29 3.71 -15.23
N SER A 14 7.48 4.21 -15.58
CA SER A 14 8.72 3.98 -14.85
C SER A 14 9.13 5.26 -14.11
N VAL A 15 9.53 5.15 -12.85
CA VAL A 15 10.00 6.29 -12.06
C VAL A 15 11.53 6.32 -12.08
N PRO A 16 12.17 7.47 -12.39
CA PRO A 16 13.60 7.62 -12.18
C PRO A 16 13.88 7.59 -10.68
N LEU A 17 14.68 6.63 -10.23
CA LEU A 17 15.13 6.58 -8.84
C LEU A 17 16.59 7.05 -8.78
N SER A 18 16.80 8.20 -8.15
CA SER A 18 18.13 8.59 -7.70
C SER A 18 18.51 7.69 -6.53
N ILE A 19 19.28 6.63 -6.79
CA ILE A 19 19.89 5.84 -5.72
C ILE A 19 20.91 6.75 -5.01
N LEU A 20 20.81 6.84 -3.68
CA LEU A 20 21.76 7.53 -2.82
C LEU A 20 23.21 7.06 -3.14
N GLU A 21 24.08 8.04 -3.38
CA GLU A 21 25.48 7.97 -3.83
C GLU A 21 26.16 6.58 -3.83
N GLY A 22 26.45 6.04 -5.02
CA GLY A 22 27.40 4.93 -5.18
C GLY A 22 27.10 3.89 -6.27
N SER A 23 25.94 3.94 -6.93
CA SER A 23 25.61 3.04 -8.04
C SER A 23 25.37 3.85 -9.31
N GLU A 24 26.26 3.73 -10.30
CA GLU A 24 26.25 4.48 -11.58
C GLU A 24 25.11 4.07 -12.53
N ASP A 25 24.05 3.44 -12.01
CA ASP A 25 22.90 3.01 -12.79
C ASP A 25 21.68 3.83 -12.35
N GLU A 26 21.23 4.73 -13.22
CA GLU A 26 19.97 5.46 -13.09
C GLU A 26 18.81 4.45 -13.25
N SER A 27 18.64 3.59 -12.24
CA SER A 27 17.73 2.45 -12.34
C SER A 27 16.29 2.97 -12.36
N ARG A 28 15.70 3.01 -13.54
CA ARG A 28 14.26 3.21 -13.70
C ARG A 28 13.58 1.98 -13.11
N LYS A 29 12.74 2.17 -12.09
CA LYS A 29 11.86 1.09 -11.60
C LYS A 29 10.46 1.31 -12.13
N ASP A 30 9.88 0.25 -12.65
CA ASP A 30 8.45 0.22 -12.97
C ASP A 30 7.64 0.50 -11.71
N VAL A 31 6.54 1.24 -11.86
CA VAL A 31 5.71 1.70 -10.73
C VAL A 31 5.16 0.53 -9.92
N ILE A 32 4.81 -0.60 -10.54
CA ILE A 32 4.26 -1.77 -9.83
C ILE A 32 5.28 -2.37 -8.85
N PRO A 33 6.50 -2.78 -9.27
CA PRO A 33 7.54 -3.24 -8.34
C PRO A 33 7.88 -2.22 -7.25
N LEU A 34 7.90 -0.93 -7.59
CA LEU A 34 8.15 0.13 -6.62
C LEU A 34 7.05 0.20 -5.55
N LEU A 35 5.78 0.21 -5.95
CA LEU A 35 4.64 0.23 -5.03
C LEU A 35 4.59 -1.03 -4.15
N CYS A 36 4.88 -2.21 -4.72
CA CYS A 36 4.99 -3.44 -3.95
C CYS A 36 6.13 -3.38 -2.94
N SER A 37 7.28 -2.81 -3.32
CA SER A 37 8.42 -2.61 -2.41
C SER A 37 8.06 -1.65 -1.26
N ILE A 38 7.36 -0.55 -1.56
CA ILE A 38 6.89 0.41 -0.56
C ILE A 38 5.91 -0.27 0.40
N PHE A 39 4.94 -1.02 -0.12
CA PHE A 39 3.99 -1.76 0.70
C PHE A 39 4.72 -2.72 1.66
N LEU A 40 5.61 -3.56 1.13
CA LEU A 40 6.35 -4.55 1.93
C LEU A 40 7.28 -3.91 2.96
N ALA A 41 7.91 -2.77 2.64
CA ALA A 41 8.78 -2.05 3.57
C ALA A 41 8.02 -1.43 4.77
N ASN A 42 6.72 -1.19 4.61
CA ASN A 42 5.85 -0.62 5.64
C ASN A 42 4.90 -1.67 6.26
N GLN A 43 5.00 -2.92 5.83
CA GLN A 43 4.10 -3.98 6.27
C GLN A 43 4.23 -4.23 7.78
N GLY A 44 3.09 -4.39 8.45
CA GLY A 44 3.03 -4.73 9.88
C GLY A 44 3.13 -3.51 10.81
N ALA A 45 3.22 -2.30 10.27
CA ALA A 45 3.19 -1.07 11.05
C ALA A 45 1.92 -0.95 11.90
N GLY A 46 0.79 -1.49 11.44
CA GLY A 46 -0.46 -1.51 12.20
C GLY A 46 -0.69 -2.70 13.13
N ASP A 47 0.18 -3.73 13.10
CA ASP A 47 0.08 -4.91 13.99
C ASP A 47 1.03 -4.81 15.19
N ALA A 48 2.07 -3.98 15.11
CA ALA A 48 3.04 -3.75 16.18
C ALA A 48 2.45 -3.03 17.42
N ALA A 49 1.22 -2.52 17.33
CA ALA A 49 0.53 -1.87 18.45
C ALA A 49 0.12 -2.83 19.59
N GLY A 50 0.41 -4.14 19.47
CA GLY A 50 -0.10 -5.19 20.36
C GLY A 50 0.90 -5.92 21.28
N GLU A 51 2.22 -5.81 21.08
CA GLU A 51 3.17 -6.56 21.93
C GLU A 51 4.09 -5.63 22.71
N GLY A 52 3.87 -5.61 24.02
CA GLY A 52 4.51 -4.71 24.96
C GLY A 52 6.02 -4.79 24.93
N ASN A 53 6.65 -3.66 24.61
CA ASN A 53 7.97 -3.36 25.12
C ASN A 53 7.84 -2.11 25.99
N VAL A 54 7.89 -2.31 27.30
CA VAL A 54 7.97 -1.25 28.31
C VAL A 54 9.34 -0.62 28.17
N VAL A 55 9.50 0.28 27.19
CA VAL A 55 10.73 1.05 27.00
C VAL A 55 10.60 2.36 27.79
N SER A 56 11.55 2.52 28.71
CA SER A 56 11.78 3.69 29.55
C SER A 56 11.50 5.01 28.84
N TRP A 57 10.64 5.81 29.47
CA TRP A 57 10.10 7.07 28.95
C TRP A 57 11.21 8.12 28.81
N ASN A 58 11.71 8.31 27.59
CA ASN A 58 12.12 9.63 27.15
C ASN A 58 10.96 10.17 26.30
N ASP A 59 10.19 11.10 26.85
CA ASP A 59 8.89 11.53 26.32
C ASP A 59 8.97 11.96 24.85
N GLU A 60 10.07 12.61 24.46
CA GLU A 60 10.31 13.02 23.07
C GLU A 60 10.58 11.84 22.11
N ALA A 61 11.30 10.81 22.57
CA ALA A 61 11.60 9.64 21.75
C ALA A 61 10.36 8.74 21.55
N ALA A 62 9.49 8.67 22.56
CA ALA A 62 8.22 7.95 22.46
C ALA A 62 7.26 8.64 21.48
N VAL A 63 7.19 9.97 21.50
CA VAL A 63 6.38 10.74 20.54
C VAL A 63 6.89 10.57 19.11
N LEU A 64 8.20 10.74 18.87
CA LEU A 64 8.80 10.56 17.54
C LEU A 64 8.63 9.14 16.99
N GLN A 65 8.69 8.13 17.86
CA GLN A 65 8.45 6.75 17.47
C GLN A 65 6.97 6.53 17.06
N GLY A 66 6.02 7.10 17.81
CA GLY A 66 4.60 7.06 17.46
C GLY A 66 4.28 7.77 16.14
N GLU A 67 4.91 8.91 15.85
CA GLU A 67 4.77 9.61 14.57
C GLU A 67 5.25 8.75 13.40
N LYS A 68 6.41 8.10 13.56
CA LYS A 68 6.99 7.23 12.55
C LYS A 68 6.14 5.97 12.31
N GLU A 69 5.54 5.41 13.35
CA GLU A 69 4.62 4.29 13.23
C GLU A 69 3.33 4.69 12.51
N ALA A 70 2.77 5.86 12.85
CA ALA A 70 1.60 6.41 12.17
C ALA A 70 1.89 6.67 10.68
N GLU A 71 3.05 7.25 10.35
CA GLU A 71 3.48 7.46 8.97
C GLU A 71 3.53 6.14 8.20
N LYS A 72 4.17 5.11 8.77
CA LYS A 72 4.24 3.78 8.15
C LYS A 72 2.86 3.16 7.96
N MET A 73 1.96 3.28 8.94
CA MET A 73 0.58 2.79 8.81
C MET A 73 -0.17 3.48 7.67
N ILE A 74 0.02 4.79 7.50
CA ILE A 74 -0.59 5.55 6.40
C ILE A 74 -0.01 5.06 5.07
N VAL A 75 1.31 4.95 4.94
CA VAL A 75 1.96 4.51 3.71
C VAL A 75 1.59 3.07 3.36
N GLU A 76 1.54 2.16 4.34
CA GLU A 76 1.06 0.77 4.17
C GLU A 76 -0.37 0.75 3.62
N ALA A 77 -1.28 1.50 4.22
CA ALA A 77 -2.69 1.50 3.84
C ALA A 77 -2.93 2.06 2.43
N TYR A 78 -2.32 3.20 2.10
CA TYR A 78 -2.50 3.83 0.79
C TYR A 78 -1.76 3.10 -0.33
N SER A 79 -0.58 2.52 -0.06
CA SER A 79 0.10 1.67 -1.06
C SER A 79 -0.72 0.42 -1.38
N ALA A 80 -1.28 -0.25 -0.36
CA ALA A 80 -2.20 -1.37 -0.55
C ALA A 80 -3.44 -0.96 -1.35
N LEU A 81 -4.02 0.20 -1.06
CA LEU A 81 -5.20 0.73 -1.76
C LEU A 81 -4.91 0.95 -3.25
N VAL A 82 -3.80 1.59 -3.59
CA VAL A 82 -3.41 1.82 -4.99
C VAL A 82 -3.16 0.49 -5.71
N LEU A 83 -2.42 -0.44 -5.11
CA LEU A 83 -2.17 -1.76 -5.68
C LEU A 83 -3.47 -2.51 -5.95
N ALA A 84 -4.41 -2.48 -5.01
CA ALA A 84 -5.69 -3.17 -5.14
C ALA A 84 -6.61 -2.54 -6.21
N PHE A 85 -6.57 -1.22 -6.40
CA PHE A 85 -7.31 -0.57 -7.49
C PHE A 85 -6.64 -0.74 -8.87
N LEU A 86 -5.31 -0.84 -8.91
CA LEU A 86 -4.58 -1.18 -10.13
C LEU A 86 -4.86 -2.61 -10.58
N SER A 87 -4.99 -3.55 -9.64
CA SER A 87 -5.29 -4.94 -9.94
C SER A 87 -6.66 -5.17 -10.57
N THR A 88 -7.59 -4.20 -10.49
CA THR A 88 -8.88 -4.28 -11.19
C THR A 88 -8.82 -3.79 -12.63
N GLU A 89 -7.69 -3.21 -13.08
CA GLU A 89 -7.57 -2.65 -14.43
C GLU A 89 -7.50 -3.74 -15.50
N SER A 90 -6.63 -4.74 -15.30
CA SER A 90 -6.52 -5.89 -16.20
C SER A 90 -5.92 -7.10 -15.49
N LYS A 91 -6.16 -8.30 -16.05
CA LYS A 91 -5.55 -9.53 -15.55
C LYS A 91 -4.02 -9.47 -15.58
N SER A 92 -3.43 -8.91 -16.64
CA SER A 92 -1.97 -8.76 -16.77
C SER A 92 -1.36 -7.91 -15.64
N ILE A 93 -2.00 -6.78 -15.32
CA ILE A 93 -1.55 -5.91 -14.21
C ILE A 93 -1.70 -6.63 -12.88
N ARG A 94 -2.83 -7.33 -12.66
CA ARG A 94 -3.04 -8.14 -11.47
C ARG A 94 -1.97 -9.20 -11.29
N ASP A 95 -1.62 -9.91 -12.36
CA ASP A 95 -0.59 -10.95 -12.34
C ASP A 95 0.79 -10.34 -12.08
N SER A 96 1.11 -9.17 -12.67
CA SER A 96 2.36 -8.44 -12.42
C SER A 96 2.50 -7.98 -10.97
N ILE A 97 1.40 -7.52 -10.35
CA ILE A 97 1.36 -7.18 -8.92
C ILE A 97 1.58 -8.43 -8.08
N ALA A 98 0.86 -9.52 -8.39
CA ALA A 98 0.98 -10.79 -7.68
C ALA A 98 2.41 -11.32 -7.72
N ASP A 99 3.10 -11.28 -8.86
CA ASP A 99 4.48 -11.73 -9.01
C ASP A 99 5.48 -10.96 -8.14
N CYS A 100 5.16 -9.72 -7.79
CA CYS A 100 5.96 -8.89 -6.89
C CYS A 100 5.65 -9.10 -5.40
N LEU A 101 4.61 -9.87 -5.06
CA LEU A 101 4.15 -10.10 -3.69
C LEU A 101 4.50 -11.51 -3.19
N PRO A 102 4.66 -11.70 -1.87
CA PRO A 102 4.82 -13.01 -1.28
C PRO A 102 3.66 -13.95 -1.65
N ASN A 103 3.95 -15.23 -1.88
CA ASN A 103 2.97 -16.25 -2.24
C ASN A 103 2.21 -15.99 -3.56
N ARG A 104 2.68 -15.05 -4.38
CA ARG A 104 2.12 -14.71 -5.69
C ARG A 104 0.62 -14.45 -5.68
N ASN A 105 0.13 -13.70 -4.69
CA ASN A 105 -1.27 -13.34 -4.59
C ASN A 105 -1.47 -11.99 -3.89
N LEU A 106 -2.69 -11.47 -3.96
CA LEU A 106 -3.08 -10.18 -3.39
C LEU A 106 -3.69 -10.33 -1.98
N ALA A 107 -3.75 -11.53 -1.41
CA ALA A 107 -4.41 -11.77 -0.13
C ALA A 107 -3.71 -11.03 1.03
N ILE A 108 -2.42 -10.73 0.87
CA ILE A 108 -1.64 -9.92 1.82
C ILE A 108 -2.14 -8.47 1.95
N LEU A 109 -2.84 -7.95 0.93
CA LEU A 109 -3.43 -6.60 0.96
C LEU A 109 -4.73 -6.56 1.78
N VAL A 110 -5.45 -7.69 1.86
CA VAL A 110 -6.77 -7.79 2.50
C VAL A 110 -6.80 -7.28 3.94
N PRO A 111 -5.96 -7.76 4.88
CA PRO A 111 -6.03 -7.30 6.28
C PRO A 111 -5.77 -5.80 6.43
N VAL A 112 -4.86 -5.25 5.61
CA VAL A 112 -4.54 -3.82 5.60
C VAL A 112 -5.74 -3.00 5.09
N LEU A 113 -6.38 -3.44 4.01
CA LEU A 113 -7.55 -2.76 3.45
C LEU A 113 -8.78 -2.85 4.37
N GLU A 114 -8.98 -3.95 5.08
CA GLU A 114 -10.04 -4.09 6.08
C GLU A 114 -9.82 -3.12 7.25
N ARG A 115 -8.57 -3.00 7.73
CA ARG A 115 -8.20 -2.01 8.75
C ARG A 115 -8.42 -0.58 8.26
N PHE A 116 -8.05 -0.28 7.02
CA PHE A 116 -8.29 1.01 6.37
C PHE A 116 -9.79 1.35 6.36
N VAL A 117 -10.64 0.42 5.92
CA VAL A 117 -12.10 0.61 5.88
C VAL A 117 -12.65 0.86 7.29
N ALA A 118 -12.29 0.02 8.25
CA ALA A 118 -12.76 0.16 9.64
C ALA A 118 -12.39 1.54 10.22
N PHE A 119 -11.13 1.97 10.03
CA PHE A 119 -10.65 3.27 10.51
C PHE A 119 -11.41 4.45 9.88
N HIS A 120 -11.59 4.44 8.55
CA HIS A 120 -12.24 5.55 7.86
C HIS A 120 -13.75 5.62 8.11
N LEU A 121 -14.39 4.49 8.40
CA LEU A 121 -15.77 4.45 8.89
C LEU A 121 -15.89 5.09 10.27
N THR A 122 -14.97 4.79 11.20
CA THR A 122 -14.95 5.39 12.54
C THR A 122 -14.81 6.92 12.47
N LEU A 123 -14.02 7.43 11.53
CA LEU A 123 -13.83 8.87 11.35
C LEU A 123 -14.93 9.55 10.52
N ASN A 124 -15.90 8.81 9.98
CA ASN A 124 -16.93 9.31 9.07
C ASN A 124 -16.35 10.08 7.85
N MET A 125 -15.19 9.63 7.37
CA MET A 125 -14.41 10.30 6.32
C MET A 125 -14.68 9.76 4.92
N ILE A 126 -15.50 8.71 4.79
CA ILE A 126 -15.80 8.05 3.51
C ILE A 126 -17.30 7.97 3.27
N SER A 127 -17.70 8.24 2.03
CA SER A 127 -19.09 8.08 1.61
C SER A 127 -19.46 6.60 1.52
N PRO A 128 -20.75 6.24 1.64
CA PRO A 128 -21.22 4.86 1.46
C PRO A 128 -20.83 4.25 0.10
N GLU A 129 -20.77 5.07 -0.95
CA GLU A 129 -20.35 4.66 -2.30
C GLU A 129 -18.87 4.27 -2.33
N THR A 130 -18.02 5.08 -1.67
CA THR A 130 -16.59 4.81 -1.55
C THR A 130 -16.33 3.54 -0.75
N HIS A 131 -17.04 3.38 0.36
CA HIS A 131 -17.00 2.16 1.18
C HIS A 131 -17.34 0.90 0.36
N LYS A 132 -18.42 0.97 -0.43
CA LYS A 132 -18.84 -0.14 -1.31
C LYS A 132 -17.75 -0.46 -2.34
N ALA A 133 -17.17 0.55 -2.98
CA ALA A 133 -16.11 0.35 -3.97
C ALA A 133 -14.89 -0.35 -3.37
N VAL A 134 -14.42 0.09 -2.20
CA VAL A 134 -13.27 -0.53 -1.52
C VAL A 134 -13.61 -1.96 -1.07
N THR A 135 -14.83 -2.20 -0.58
CA THR A 135 -15.28 -3.56 -0.19
C THR A 135 -15.27 -4.54 -1.36
N GLU A 136 -15.71 -4.11 -2.55
CA GLU A 136 -15.66 -4.96 -3.75
C GLU A 136 -14.22 -5.23 -4.20
N VAL A 137 -13.32 -4.25 -4.08
CA VAL A 137 -11.89 -4.45 -4.36
C VAL A 137 -11.26 -5.43 -3.37
N ILE A 138 -11.60 -5.36 -2.08
CA ILE A 138 -11.15 -6.32 -1.07
C ILE A 138 -11.58 -7.74 -1.44
N LYS A 139 -12.84 -7.92 -1.85
CA LYS A 139 -13.33 -9.22 -2.32
C LYS A 139 -12.54 -9.72 -3.54
N SER A 140 -12.27 -8.84 -4.51
CA SER A 140 -11.47 -9.18 -5.69
C SER A 140 -10.06 -9.67 -5.31
N CYS A 141 -9.41 -9.06 -4.32
CA CYS A 141 -8.09 -9.47 -3.83
C CYS A 141 -8.08 -10.85 -3.16
N ARG A 142 -9.23 -11.35 -2.70
CA ARG A 142 -9.37 -12.70 -2.12
C ARG A 142 -9.49 -13.79 -3.18
N VAL A 143 -9.87 -13.44 -4.41
CA VAL A 143 -10.09 -14.38 -5.50
C VAL A 143 -8.80 -14.50 -6.31
N GLN A 144 -8.23 -15.71 -6.37
CA GLN A 144 -7.06 -16.05 -7.20
C GLN A 144 -7.41 -15.95 -8.70
#